data_AF-A0A3B0YCC5-F1
#
_entry.id   AF-A0A3B0YCC5-F1
#
_cell.length_a   1.000
_cell.length_b   1.000
_cell.length_c   1.000
_cell.angle_alpha   90.00
_cell.angle_beta   90.00
_cell.angle_gamma   90.00
#
_symmetry.space_group_name_H-M   'P 1'
#
loop_
_entity.id
_entity.type
_entity.pdbx_description
1 polymer ?
#
loop_
_entity_poly.entity_id
_entity_poly.type
_entity_poly.pdbx_seq_one_letter_code
_entity_poly.pdbx_strand_id
1 'polypeptide(L)'
;MNKSLDRLPLSHQKNLEYIVNVIRDEFEQVTGFSNGKKKHSRILKIILFGSHATGKWVNDPAHGYLSDYDILVILNNEDLLEEYKIWAVAEQRINQRLKQPLNLLVHTLHQ
;
A
#
# COMPACT_ATOMS: atom_id res chain seq x y z
N MET A 1 -1.82 -5.03 -19.54
CA MET A 1 -1.90 -4.35 -18.23
C MET A 1 -1.02 -3.13 -18.29
N ASN A 2 -1.57 -1.91 -18.34
CA ASN A 2 -0.78 -0.69 -18.41
C ASN A 2 -0.02 -0.51 -17.10
N LYS A 3 1.30 -0.71 -17.14
CA LYS A 3 2.22 -0.52 -15.99
C LYS A 3 2.64 0.94 -15.81
N SER A 4 2.24 1.81 -16.74
CA SER A 4 2.70 3.19 -16.80
C SER A 4 1.86 4.06 -15.87
N LEU A 5 2.48 4.47 -14.76
CA LEU A 5 1.98 5.52 -13.86
C LEU A 5 2.18 6.92 -14.48
N ASP A 6 2.67 7.02 -15.71
CA ASP A 6 3.01 8.28 -16.40
C ASP A 6 1.80 9.22 -16.57
N ARG A 7 0.59 8.67 -16.40
CA ARG A 7 -0.67 9.43 -16.42
C ARG A 7 -0.91 10.21 -15.13
N LEU A 8 -0.20 9.90 -14.05
CA LEU A 8 -0.28 10.61 -12.78
C LEU A 8 0.75 11.75 -12.73
N PRO A 9 0.43 12.87 -12.05
CA PRO A 9 1.43 13.90 -11.81
C PRO A 9 2.63 13.33 -11.05
N LEU A 10 3.82 13.90 -11.28
CA LEU A 10 5.07 13.40 -10.70
C LEU A 10 5.04 13.30 -9.17
N SER A 11 4.33 14.20 -8.49
CA SER A 11 4.14 14.14 -7.03
C SER A 11 3.39 12.86 -6.59
N HIS A 12 2.37 12.44 -7.34
CA HIS A 12 1.62 11.22 -7.04
C HIS A 12 2.45 9.99 -7.34
N GLN A 13 3.25 9.99 -8.40
CA GLN A 13 4.19 8.90 -8.70
C GLN A 13 5.19 8.72 -7.56
N LYS A 14 5.79 9.81 -7.05
CA LYS A 14 6.70 9.80 -5.90
C LYS A 14 6.01 9.32 -4.62
N ASN A 15 4.76 9.70 -4.40
CA ASN A 15 3.99 9.22 -3.25
C ASN A 15 3.74 7.70 -3.36
N LEU A 16 3.37 7.20 -4.54
CA LEU A 16 3.17 5.77 -4.77
C LEU A 16 4.48 4.98 -4.61
N GLU A 17 5.59 5.50 -5.10
CA GLU A 17 6.91 4.92 -4.88
C GLU A 17 7.24 4.83 -3.38
N TYR A 18 7.00 5.91 -2.63
CA TYR A 18 7.17 5.91 -1.18
C TYR A 18 6.27 4.91 -0.47
N ILE A 19 4.98 4.84 -0.83
CA ILE A 19 4.03 3.85 -0.29
C ILE A 19 4.55 2.44 -0.52
N VAL A 20 4.95 2.12 -1.76
CA VAL A 20 5.45 0.79 -2.13
C VAL A 20 6.71 0.45 -1.32
N ASN A 21 7.63 1.39 -1.17
CA ASN A 21 8.86 1.18 -0.42
C ASN A 21 8.56 0.93 1.07
N VAL A 22 7.72 1.73 1.72
CA VAL A 22 7.37 1.52 3.13
C VAL A 22 6.70 0.16 3.35
N ILE A 23 5.76 -0.23 2.47
CA ILE A 23 5.09 -1.54 2.57
C ILE A 23 6.12 -2.67 2.49
N ARG A 24 7.09 -2.57 1.58
CA ARG A 24 8.15 -3.58 1.43
C ARG A 24 9.08 -3.61 2.63
N ASP A 25 9.54 -2.44 3.09
CA ASP A 25 10.46 -2.33 4.22
C ASP A 25 9.85 -2.95 5.49
N GLU A 26 8.61 -2.62 5.83
CA GLU A 26 7.94 -3.16 7.02
C GLU A 26 7.69 -4.66 6.91
N PHE A 27 7.32 -5.12 5.71
CA PHE A 27 7.15 -6.55 5.44
C PHE A 27 8.47 -7.32 5.57
N GLU A 28 9.56 -6.79 5.01
CA GLU A 28 10.89 -7.40 5.07
C GLU A 28 11.48 -7.39 6.47
N GLN A 29 11.24 -6.34 7.25
CA GLN A 29 11.65 -6.31 8.65
C GLN A 29 11.02 -7.48 9.41
N VAL A 30 9.71 -7.71 9.30
CA VAL A 30 9.10 -8.82 10.05
C VAL A 30 9.48 -10.18 9.48
N THR A 31 9.48 -10.37 8.16
CA THR A 31 9.81 -11.66 7.56
C THR A 31 11.29 -12.04 7.69
N GLY A 32 12.19 -11.05 7.69
CA GLY A 32 13.64 -11.25 7.82
C GLY A 32 14.08 -11.74 9.20
N PHE A 33 13.38 -11.33 10.27
CA PHE A 33 13.63 -11.78 11.64
C PHE A 33 12.74 -12.96 12.07
N SER A 34 11.81 -13.39 11.23
CA SER A 34 10.87 -14.47 11.54
C SER A 34 11.45 -15.87 11.32
N ASN A 35 10.98 -16.82 12.13
CA ASN A 35 11.24 -18.24 11.95
C ASN A 35 9.98 -18.99 11.47
N GLY A 36 10.17 -20.16 10.86
CA GLY A 36 9.07 -21.00 10.39
C GLY A 36 8.31 -20.43 9.19
N LYS A 37 6.97 -20.56 9.19
CA LYS A 37 6.13 -20.24 8.02
C LYS A 37 6.16 -18.75 7.62
N LYS A 38 6.25 -17.84 8.62
CA LYS A 38 6.34 -16.38 8.40
C LYS A 38 7.57 -15.98 7.56
N LYS A 39 8.67 -16.72 7.65
CA LYS A 39 9.89 -16.47 6.84
C LYS A 39 9.66 -16.70 5.33
N HIS A 40 8.68 -17.54 4.99
CA HIS A 40 8.35 -17.87 3.61
C HIS A 40 7.21 -17.02 3.05
N SER A 41 6.69 -16.08 3.84
CA SER A 41 5.68 -15.12 3.38
C SER A 41 6.29 -14.15 2.37
N ARG A 42 5.54 -13.84 1.32
CA ARG A 42 5.94 -12.97 0.22
C ARG A 42 4.76 -12.09 -0.20
N ILE A 43 5.05 -10.83 -0.48
CA ILE A 43 4.14 -9.96 -1.24
C ILE A 43 4.17 -10.42 -2.70
N LEU A 44 3.02 -10.88 -3.20
CA LEU A 44 2.82 -11.25 -4.60
C LEU A 44 2.54 -10.03 -5.47
N LYS A 45 1.69 -9.11 -4.97
CA LYS A 45 1.27 -7.91 -5.71
C LYS A 45 1.02 -6.75 -4.76
N ILE A 46 1.28 -5.54 -5.25
CA ILE A 46 0.80 -4.27 -4.67
C ILE A 46 0.06 -3.57 -5.81
N ILE A 47 -1.20 -3.24 -5.58
CA ILE A 47 -2.12 -2.77 -6.62
C ILE A 47 -2.71 -1.44 -6.16
N LEU A 48 -2.55 -0.40 -6.99
CA LEU A 48 -3.33 0.82 -6.87
C LEU A 48 -4.71 0.60 -7.51
N PHE A 49 -5.76 0.90 -6.77
CA PHE A 49 -7.13 0.90 -7.29
C PHE A 49 -7.82 2.25 -7.02
N GLY A 50 -9.13 2.32 -7.24
CA GLY A 50 -9.91 3.52 -6.94
C GLY A 50 -9.64 4.72 -7.86
N SER A 51 -9.84 5.91 -7.30
CA SER A 51 -9.85 7.17 -8.04
C SER A 51 -8.48 7.53 -8.63
N HIS A 52 -7.41 7.26 -7.88
CA HIS A 52 -6.03 7.45 -8.34
C HIS A 52 -5.64 6.49 -9.46
N ALA A 53 -6.15 5.25 -9.49
CA ALA A 53 -5.91 4.34 -10.60
C ALA A 53 -6.59 4.78 -11.91
N THR A 54 -7.76 5.43 -11.79
CA THR A 54 -8.59 5.82 -12.93
C THR A 54 -8.36 7.26 -13.42
N GLY A 55 -7.57 8.05 -12.69
CA GLY A 55 -7.34 9.47 -12.98
C GLY A 55 -8.51 10.39 -12.59
N LYS A 56 -9.51 9.88 -11.87
CA LYS A 56 -10.69 10.62 -11.39
C LYS A 56 -10.53 11.16 -9.97
N TRP A 57 -9.30 11.20 -9.46
CA TRP A 57 -9.01 11.69 -8.12
C TRP A 57 -9.25 13.19 -8.02
N VAL A 58 -9.63 13.64 -6.83
CA VAL A 58 -9.96 15.04 -6.51
C VAL A 58 -9.05 15.51 -5.37
N ASN A 59 -8.58 16.74 -5.45
CA ASN A 59 -7.82 17.41 -4.41
C ASN A 59 -8.36 18.81 -4.19
N ASP A 60 -9.46 18.89 -3.46
CA ASP A 60 -10.18 20.10 -3.07
C ASP A 60 -10.49 20.07 -1.56
N PRO A 61 -9.47 20.32 -0.71
CA PRO A 61 -9.65 20.31 0.73
C PRO A 61 -10.58 21.44 1.22
N ALA A 62 -10.77 22.51 0.44
CA ALA A 62 -11.66 23.62 0.80
C ALA A 62 -13.13 23.18 0.81
N HIS A 63 -13.51 22.25 -0.07
CA HIS A 63 -14.84 21.67 -0.14
C HIS A 63 -14.94 20.28 0.50
N GLY A 64 -13.90 19.84 1.22
CA GLY A 64 -13.86 18.55 1.91
C GLY A 64 -13.62 17.34 1.00
N TYR A 65 -13.21 17.54 -0.25
CA TYR A 65 -12.95 16.45 -1.19
C TYR A 65 -11.45 16.22 -1.33
N LEU A 66 -10.92 15.21 -0.65
CA LEU A 66 -9.55 14.74 -0.83
C LEU A 66 -9.60 13.25 -1.14
N SER A 67 -9.11 12.84 -2.31
CA SER A 67 -9.05 11.43 -2.67
C SER A 67 -7.94 10.70 -1.93
N ASP A 68 -8.28 9.51 -1.45
CA ASP A 68 -7.37 8.62 -0.75
C ASP A 68 -6.56 7.76 -1.73
N TYR A 69 -5.38 7.30 -1.31
CA TYR A 69 -4.68 6.24 -2.01
C TYR A 69 -5.23 4.87 -1.60
N ASP A 70 -6.00 4.27 -2.49
CA ASP A 70 -6.53 2.91 -2.34
C ASP A 70 -5.49 1.86 -2.78
N ILE A 71 -4.92 1.12 -1.83
CA ILE A 71 -3.85 0.15 -2.07
C ILE A 71 -4.26 -1.24 -1.61
N LEU A 72 -4.15 -2.21 -2.51
CA LEU A 72 -4.36 -3.63 -2.21
C LEU A 72 -3.03 -4.39 -2.27
N VAL A 73 -2.66 -5.01 -1.16
CA VAL A 73 -1.50 -5.90 -1.03
C VAL A 73 -1.97 -7.34 -1.03
N ILE A 74 -1.41 -8.15 -1.93
CA ILE A 74 -1.70 -9.58 -2.04
C ILE A 74 -0.49 -10.37 -1.55
N LEU A 75 -0.71 -11.26 -0.59
CA LEU A 75 0.29 -12.16 -0.01
C LEU A 75 0.11 -13.60 -0.52
N ASN A 76 1.15 -14.41 -0.35
CA ASN A 76 1.13 -15.84 -0.68
C ASN A 76 0.53 -16.73 0.42
N ASN A 77 0.47 -16.26 1.66
CA ASN A 77 -0.11 -16.98 2.81
C ASN A 77 -0.75 -16.00 3.81
N GLU A 78 -1.61 -16.54 4.66
CA GLU A 78 -2.42 -15.79 5.63
C GLU A 78 -1.70 -15.48 6.95
N ASP A 79 -0.53 -16.09 7.20
CA ASP A 79 0.20 -15.97 8.48
C ASP A 79 0.57 -14.52 8.85
N LEU A 80 0.60 -13.60 7.87
CA LEU A 80 0.86 -12.17 8.06
C LEU A 80 -0.36 -11.29 7.81
N LEU A 81 -1.49 -11.86 7.41
CA LEU A 81 -2.74 -11.11 7.23
C LEU A 81 -3.26 -10.63 8.60
N GLU A 82 -3.11 -11.47 9.63
CA GLU A 82 -3.54 -11.16 11.01
C GLU A 82 -2.51 -10.33 11.81
N GLU A 83 -1.33 -10.08 11.26
CA GLU A 83 -0.30 -9.30 11.94
C GLU A 83 -0.54 -7.79 11.81
N TYR A 84 -1.59 -7.35 12.51
CA TYR A 84 -2.05 -5.96 12.56
C TYR A 84 -0.92 -4.95 12.80
N LYS A 85 0.08 -5.33 13.60
CA LYS A 85 1.21 -4.45 13.93
C LYS A 85 2.03 -4.04 12.70
N ILE A 86 2.21 -4.92 11.71
CA ILE A 86 2.99 -4.62 10.49
C ILE A 86 2.28 -3.52 9.70
N TRP A 87 1.00 -3.76 9.43
CA TRP A 87 0.18 -2.89 8.58
C TRP A 87 -0.06 -1.55 9.26
N ALA A 88 -0.35 -1.54 10.56
CA ALA A 88 -0.51 -0.31 11.33
C ALA A 88 0.76 0.56 11.34
N VAL A 89 1.95 -0.04 11.46
CA VAL A 89 3.23 0.71 11.39
C VAL A 89 3.45 1.26 9.98
N ALA A 90 3.18 0.47 8.94
CA ALA A 90 3.26 0.93 7.56
C ALA A 90 2.32 2.12 7.29
N GLU A 91 1.05 2.00 7.67
CA GLU A 91 0.05 3.07 7.54
C GLU A 91 0.50 4.33 8.28
N GLN A 92 0.98 4.19 9.53
CA GLN A 92 1.47 5.33 10.31
C GLN A 92 2.64 6.03 9.61
N ARG A 93 3.67 5.28 9.15
CA ARG A 93 4.83 5.85 8.44
C ARG A 93 4.43 6.52 7.13
N ILE A 94 3.41 6.00 6.44
CA ILE A 94 2.90 6.58 5.20
C ILE A 94 2.16 7.89 5.50
N ASN A 95 1.21 7.86 6.43
CA ASN A 95 0.38 9.01 6.80
C ASN A 95 1.18 10.18 7.39
N GLN A 96 2.34 9.92 8.00
CA GLN A 96 3.24 10.98 8.46
C GLN A 96 3.86 11.81 7.32
N ARG A 97 3.96 11.26 6.12
CA ARG A 97 4.57 11.93 4.96
C ARG A 97 3.55 12.37 3.92
N LEU A 98 2.44 11.66 3.80
CA LEU A 98 1.39 11.96 2.82
C LEU A 98 0.38 12.96 3.36
N LYS A 99 -0.12 13.82 2.47
CA LYS A 99 -1.26 14.71 2.77
C LYS A 99 -2.59 14.03 2.54
N GLN A 100 -2.67 13.21 1.48
CA GLN A 100 -3.83 12.38 1.19
C GLN A 100 -3.88 11.19 2.15
N PRO A 101 -5.08 10.79 2.61
CA PRO A 101 -5.23 9.57 3.38
C PRO A 101 -4.82 8.33 2.57
N LEU A 102 -4.46 7.27 3.28
CA LEU A 102 -4.20 5.94 2.74
C LEU A 102 -5.32 5.00 3.17
N ASN A 103 -5.82 4.21 2.23
CA ASN A 103 -6.68 3.07 2.49
C ASN A 103 -5.94 1.79 2.09
N LEU A 104 -5.42 1.05 3.07
CA LEU A 104 -4.60 -0.16 2.86
C LEU A 104 -5.42 -1.43 3.11
N LEU A 105 -5.62 -2.22 2.06
CA LEU A 105 -6.25 -3.54 2.15
C LEU A 105 -5.20 -4.63 1.96
N VAL A 106 -5.26 -5.67 2.78
CA VAL A 106 -4.33 -6.80 2.73
C VAL A 106 -5.12 -8.09 2.57
N HIS A 107 -4.71 -8.92 1.60
CA HIS A 107 -5.40 -10.16 1.27
C HIS A 107 -4.42 -11.23 0.76
N THR A 108 -4.93 -12.41 0.46
CA THR A 108 -4.25 -13.62 0.00
C THR A 108 -4.97 -14.15 -1.24
N LEU A 109 -4.30 -14.93 -2.09
CA LEU A 109 -4.94 -15.49 -3.30
C LEU A 109 -5.90 -16.66 -3.04
N HIS A 110 -5.85 -17.28 -1.86
CA HIS A 110 -6.71 -18.39 -1.48
C HIS A 110 -7.50 -17.97 -0.24
N GLN A 111 -8.80 -17.76 -0.43
CA GLN A 111 -9.84 -17.75 0.60
C GLN A 111 -10.85 -18.83 0.24
#